data_AF-A0A2J8RE35-F1
#
_entry.id   AF-A0A2J8RE35-F1
#
_cell.length_a   1.000
_cell.length_b   1.000
_cell.length_c   1.000
_cell.angle_alpha   90.00
_cell.angle_beta   90.00
_cell.angle_gamma   90.00
#
_symmetry.space_group_name_H-M   'P 1'
#
loop_
_entity.id
_entity.type
_entity.pdbx_description
1 polymer ?
#
loop_
_entity_poly.entity_id
_entity_poly.type
_entity_poly.pdbx_seq_one_letter_code
_entity_poly.pdbx_strand_id
1 'polypeptide(L)' 'RLHTRGAAEMVLQMISACKGETGAMVSSTLKLGISILNGGNAEVQQKMLDYLKDKKEVGFFQSIQALMQTCRREGHGG' A
#
# COMPACT_ATOMS: atom_id res chain seq x y z
N ARG A 1 13.51 -6.08 14.86
CA ARG A 1 12.66 -4.87 15.10
C ARG A 1 12.91 -3.74 14.08
N LEU A 2 14.12 -3.57 13.53
CA LEU A 2 14.39 -2.55 12.49
C LEU A 2 13.69 -2.84 11.14
N HIS A 3 13.56 -4.12 10.75
CA HIS A 3 12.96 -4.53 9.47
C HIS A 3 11.52 -4.07 9.24
N THR A 4 10.69 -4.01 10.28
CA THR A 4 9.29 -3.58 10.17
C THR A 4 9.15 -2.08 9.89
N ARG A 5 10.16 -1.27 10.24
CA ARG A 5 10.16 0.17 9.92
C ARG A 5 10.33 0.41 8.43
N GLY A 6 11.41 -0.13 7.85
CA GLY A 6 11.68 0.01 6.41
C GLY A 6 10.60 -0.63 5.55
N ALA A 7 10.04 -1.77 5.98
CA ALA A 7 8.97 -2.44 5.24
C ALA A 7 7.67 -1.61 5.19
N ALA A 8 7.30 -0.93 6.27
CA ALA A 8 6.08 -0.11 6.31
C ALA A 8 6.14 1.06 5.31
N GLU A 9 7.24 1.79 5.29
CA GLU A 9 7.45 2.91 4.37
C GLU A 9 7.58 2.43 2.92
N MET A 10 8.30 1.32 2.69
CA MET A 10 8.43 0.69 1.37
C MET A 10 7.06 0.32 0.79
N VAL A 11 6.17 -0.27 1.59
CA VAL A 11 4.81 -0.61 1.15
C VAL A 11 4.08 0.64 0.69
N LEU A 12 4.11 1.73 1.46
CA LEU A 12 3.45 2.99 1.09
C LEU A 12 4.02 3.59 -0.21
N GLN A 13 5.35 3.63 -0.34
CA GLN A 13 6.02 4.16 -1.53
C GLN A 13 5.71 3.35 -2.78
N MET A 14 5.75 2.01 -2.68
CA MET A 14 5.45 1.12 -3.80
C MET A 14 4.01 1.22 -4.26
N ILE A 15 3.05 1.36 -3.33
CA ILE A 15 1.65 1.60 -3.69
C ILE A 15 1.48 2.99 -4.31
N SER A 16 2.14 4.03 -3.79
CA SER A 16 2.10 5.37 -4.42
C SER A 16 2.67 5.36 -5.84
N ALA A 17 3.72 4.58 -6.08
CA ALA A 17 4.35 4.47 -7.39
C ALA A 17 3.52 3.70 -8.43
N CYS A 18 2.56 2.87 -8.00
CA CYS A 18 1.84 1.98 -8.92
C CYS A 18 0.76 2.69 -9.75
N LYS A 19 0.25 3.85 -9.33
CA LYS A 19 -0.66 4.71 -10.12
C LYS A 19 -1.88 3.98 -10.73
N GLY A 20 -2.36 2.92 -10.09
CA GLY A 20 -3.49 2.11 -10.57
C GLY A 20 -3.13 0.92 -11.48
N GLU A 21 -1.86 0.72 -11.78
CA GLU A 21 -1.37 -0.43 -12.52
C GLU A 21 -1.41 -1.69 -11.64
N THR A 22 -2.16 -2.68 -12.10
CA THR A 22 -2.18 -4.02 -11.49
C THR A 22 -0.97 -4.81 -12.00
N GLY A 23 -0.41 -5.68 -11.15
CA GLY A 23 0.75 -6.50 -11.52
C GLY A 23 1.37 -7.25 -10.36
N ALA A 24 2.36 -8.10 -10.67
CA ALA A 24 3.04 -8.94 -9.69
C ALA A 24 3.71 -8.13 -8.57
N MET A 25 4.25 -6.95 -8.90
CA MET A 25 4.84 -6.04 -7.93
C MET A 25 3.80 -5.55 -6.93
N VAL A 26 2.68 -4.98 -7.40
CA VAL A 26 1.63 -4.46 -6.51
C VAL A 26 1.02 -5.58 -5.65
N SER A 27 0.83 -6.77 -6.21
CA SER A 27 0.34 -7.94 -5.48
C SER A 27 1.29 -8.37 -4.35
N SER A 28 2.59 -8.39 -4.62
CA SER A 28 3.62 -8.75 -3.63
C SER A 28 3.72 -7.69 -2.53
N THR A 29 3.64 -6.42 -2.89
CA THR A 29 3.61 -5.28 -1.96
C THR A 29 2.40 -5.36 -1.03
N LEU A 30 1.21 -5.65 -1.56
CA LEU A 30 -0.01 -5.80 -0.77
C LEU A 30 0.09 -6.99 0.19
N LYS A 31 0.61 -8.15 -0.26
CA LYS A 31 0.85 -9.32 0.61
C LYS A 31 1.81 -8.99 1.76
N LEU A 32 2.89 -8.26 1.47
CA LEU A 32 3.81 -7.79 2.50
C LEU A 32 3.11 -6.86 3.49
N GLY A 33 2.32 -5.90 3.00
CA GLY A 33 1.51 -4.99 3.82
C GLY A 33 0.60 -5.73 4.79
N ILE A 34 -0.13 -6.74 4.29
CA ILE A 34 -0.99 -7.62 5.12
C ILE A 34 -0.14 -8.36 6.17
N SER A 35 1.01 -8.91 5.78
CA SER A 35 1.87 -9.67 6.70
C SER A 35 2.42 -8.81 7.84
N ILE A 36 2.80 -7.56 7.58
CA ILE A 36 3.35 -6.67 8.62
C ILE A 36 2.25 -6.07 9.52
N LEU A 37 1.01 -5.98 9.01
CA LEU A 37 -0.17 -5.54 9.76
C LEU A 37 -0.89 -6.68 10.50
N ASN A 38 -0.47 -7.93 10.29
CA ASN A 38 -1.11 -9.11 10.86
C ASN A 38 -1.23 -9.00 12.39
N GLY A 39 -2.39 -9.42 12.93
CA GLY A 39 -2.71 -9.25 14.35
C GLY A 39 -3.01 -7.82 14.79
N GLY A 40 -3.24 -6.88 13.86
CA GLY A 40 -3.56 -5.50 14.18
C GLY A 40 -2.36 -4.72 14.75
N ASN A 41 -1.18 -4.91 14.16
CA ASN A 41 0.07 -4.35 14.66
C ASN A 41 0.06 -2.80 14.71
N ALA A 42 -0.32 -2.24 15.86
CA ALA A 42 -0.45 -0.80 16.07
C ALA A 42 0.87 -0.04 15.85
N GLU A 43 2.02 -0.67 16.12
CA GLU A 43 3.33 -0.06 15.92
C GLU A 43 3.63 0.18 14.42
N VAL A 44 3.12 -0.70 13.54
CA VAL A 44 3.22 -0.54 12.08
C VAL A 44 2.19 0.47 11.59
N GLN A 45 0.94 0.39 12.07
CA GLN A 45 -0.11 1.35 11.72
C GLN A 45 0.30 2.80 12.04
N GLN A 46 0.84 3.04 13.24
CA GLN A 46 1.30 4.36 13.65
C GLN A 46 2.41 4.89 12.73
N LYS A 47 3.38 4.04 12.36
CA LYS A 47 4.45 4.43 11.42
C LYS A 47 3.93 4.77 10.04
N MET A 48 3.01 3.97 9.52
CA MET A 48 2.39 4.26 8.22
C MET A 48 1.64 5.60 8.26
N LEU A 49 0.91 5.86 9.35
CA LEU A 49 0.21 7.13 9.57
C LEU A 49 1.17 8.31 9.67
N ASP A 50 2.25 8.17 10.45
CA ASP A 50 3.27 9.20 10.62
C ASP A 50 3.96 9.53 9.30
N TYR A 51 4.30 8.51 8.50
CA TYR A 51 4.88 8.69 7.17
C TYR A 51 3.94 9.47 6.24
N LEU A 52 2.66 9.09 6.16
CA LEU A 52 1.68 9.77 5.31
C LEU A 52 1.49 11.24 5.72
N LYS A 53 1.51 11.52 7.03
CA LYS A 53 1.42 12.88 7.59
C LYS A 53 2.67 13.71 7.28
N ASP A 54 3.86 13.17 7.50
CA ASP A 54 5.14 13.85 7.27
C ASP A 54 5.32 14.18 5.78
N LYS A 55 5.11 13.18 4.91
CA LYS A 55 5.32 13.32 3.47
C LYS A 55 4.17 14.02 2.74
N LYS A 56 3.01 14.19 3.40
CA LYS A 56 1.77 14.69 2.78
C LYS A 56 1.48 13.94 1.47
N GLU A 57 1.60 12.62 1.53
CA GLU A 57 1.69 11.75 0.36
C GLU A 57 0.30 11.49 -0.22
N VAL A 58 -0.14 12.38 -1.13
CA VAL A 58 -1.44 12.27 -1.82
C VAL A 58 -1.42 11.15 -2.87
N GLY A 59 -0.25 10.84 -3.43
CA GLY A 59 -0.05 9.83 -4.48
C GLY A 59 -0.49 8.44 -4.07
N PHE A 60 -0.28 8.06 -2.80
CA PHE A 60 -0.78 6.82 -2.22
C PHE A 60 -2.30 6.70 -2.37
N PHE A 61 -3.05 7.72 -1.96
CA PHE A 61 -4.52 7.68 -1.99
C PHE A 61 -5.06 7.70 -3.43
N GLN A 62 -4.43 8.46 -4.32
CA GLN A 62 -4.78 8.47 -5.75
C GLN A 62 -4.51 7.09 -6.39
N SER A 63 -3.40 6.45 -6.05
CA SER A 63 -3.05 5.13 -6.56
C SER A 63 -3.98 4.04 -6.06
N ILE A 64 -4.39 4.08 -4.78
CA ILE A 64 -5.42 3.18 -4.24
C ILE A 64 -6.76 3.38 -4.96
N GLN A 65 -7.18 4.64 -5.16
CA GLN A 65 -8.41 4.94 -5.90
C GLN A 65 -8.35 4.35 -7.31
N ALA A 66 -7.24 4.56 -8.03
CA ALA A 66 -7.05 4.04 -9.38
C ALA A 66 -7.04 2.50 -9.40
N LEU A 67 -6.36 1.84 -8.47
CA LEU A 67 -6.35 0.38 -8.32
C LEU A 67 -7.78 -0.18 -8.14
N MET A 68 -8.58 0.42 -7.24
CA MET A 68 -9.96 -0.03 -7.00
C MET A 68 -10.84 0.11 -8.26
N GLN A 69 -10.64 1.17 -9.05
CA GLN A 69 -11.33 1.33 -10.32
C GLN A 69 -10.92 0.29 -11.35
N THR A 70 -9.63 -0.04 -11.44
CA THR A 70 -9.12 -1.10 -12.31
C THR A 70 -9.73 -2.46 -11.94
N CYS A 71 -9.69 -2.85 -10.66
CA CYS A 71 -10.27 -4.11 -10.20
C CYS A 71 -11.77 -4.23 -10.52
N ARG A 72 -12.53 -3.12 -10.42
CA ARG A 72 -13.95 -3.11 -10.77
C ARG A 72 -14.20 -3.38 -12.26
N ARG A 73 -13.34 -2.87 -13.15
CA ARG A 73 -13.47 -3.07 -14.59
C ARG A 73 -13.11 -4.49 -15.01
N GLU A 74 -12.05 -5.06 -14.42
CA GLU A 74 -11.63 -6.43 -14.71
C GLU A 74 -12.70 -7.47 -14.30
N GLY A 75 -13.49 -7.19 -13.26
CA GLY A 75 -14.59 -8.06 -12.81
C GLY A 75 -15.87 -8.03 -13.66
N HIS A 76 -15.95 -7.22 -14.72
CA HIS A 76 -17.11 -7.15 -15.64
C HIS A 76 -16.80 -7.65 -17.06
N GLY A 77 -15.57 -8.11 -17.32
CA GLY A 77 -15.12 -8.62 -18.62
C GLY A 77 -15.06 -10.15 -18.73
N GLY A 78 -15.79 -10.88 -17.88
CA GLY A 78 -15.87 -12.34 -17.87
C GLY A 78 -17.25 -12.84 -18.29
#